data_AF-A0A7W0UDY6-F1
#
_entry.id   AF-A0A7W0UDY6-F1
#
_cell.length_a   1.000
_cell.length_b   1.000
_cell.length_c   1.000
_cell.angle_alpha   90.00
_cell.angle_beta   90.00
_cell.angle_gamma   90.00
#
_symmetry.space_group_name_H-M   'P 1'
#
loop_
_entity.id
_entity.type
_entity.pdbx_description
1 polymer ?
#
loop_
_entity_poly.entity_id
_entity_poly.type
_entity_poly.pdbx_seq_one_letter_code
_entity_poly.pdbx_strand_id
1 'polypeptide(L)'
;ELVTGLDLVREQIRVAQGEPLSSSSGRSQGHAVEVRLYAEDPRTFLPQAGTVSRLQLPRGVRVDAGVAEGDEVGIAYDPMIAKLIAHGPTRDEAFSRLADALAETRVEGVTTNLPFLRWLVMHPVLRSGQATTAFLTEHPPLSEPPLRLPSVVWRGAWRLNLPPAAPIAAPDIDAAAHAHVGASTESTLVAPMPGTVIRVLVAAGDLVEPRQHLLVLEAMKMETPIAAPFGAKVKAVHVEEGARVAGGAVLVELEPG
;
A
#
# COMPACT_ATOMS: atom_id res chain seq x y z
N GLU A 1 23.67 -6.87 8.69
CA GLU A 1 23.61 -7.72 9.91
C GLU A 1 23.67 -9.19 9.57
N LEU A 2 22.66 -9.78 8.92
CA LEU A 2 22.63 -11.25 8.70
C LEU A 2 23.78 -11.81 7.82
N VAL A 3 24.32 -11.03 6.88
CA VAL A 3 25.49 -11.46 6.08
C VAL A 3 26.82 -11.17 6.77
N THR A 4 26.87 -10.22 7.70
CA THR A 4 28.11 -9.78 8.35
C THR A 4 28.29 -10.38 9.75
N GLY A 5 27.21 -10.88 10.36
CA GLY A 5 27.19 -11.31 11.76
C GLY A 5 27.29 -10.16 12.76
N LEU A 6 27.32 -8.90 12.29
CA LEU A 6 27.42 -7.72 13.13
C LEU A 6 26.03 -7.24 13.56
N ASP A 7 25.92 -6.91 14.84
CA ASP A 7 24.81 -6.17 15.45
C ASP A 7 25.16 -4.68 15.40
N LEU A 8 24.58 -3.96 14.44
CA LEU A 8 24.95 -2.57 14.19
C LEU A 8 24.54 -1.66 15.34
N VAL A 9 23.40 -1.94 15.98
CA VAL A 9 22.91 -1.15 17.12
C VAL A 9 23.88 -1.28 18.30
N ARG A 10 24.37 -2.49 18.57
CA ARG A 10 25.40 -2.70 19.59
C ARG A 10 26.69 -1.95 19.27
N GLU A 11 27.19 -2.06 18.04
CA GLU A 11 28.43 -1.36 17.66
C GLU A 11 28.27 0.16 17.72
N GLN A 12 27.09 0.69 17.36
CA GLN A 12 26.77 2.11 17.52
C GLN A 12 26.85 2.55 18.99
N ILE A 13 26.29 1.78 19.91
CA ILE A 13 26.34 2.09 21.36
C ILE A 13 27.79 2.06 21.86
N ARG A 14 28.57 1.06 21.47
CA ARG A 14 29.98 0.93 21.88
C ARG A 14 30.82 2.11 21.40
N VAL A 15 30.69 2.48 20.12
CA VAL A 15 31.37 3.65 19.56
C VAL A 15 30.93 4.94 20.26
N ALA A 16 29.64 5.09 20.55
CA ALA A 16 29.13 6.25 21.29
C ALA A 16 29.68 6.34 22.72
N GLN A 17 30.07 5.20 23.31
CA GLN A 17 30.75 5.14 24.61
C GLN A 17 32.28 5.33 24.52
N GLY A 18 32.81 5.60 23.33
CA GLY A 18 34.24 5.82 23.09
C GLY A 18 35.06 4.56 22.87
N GLU A 19 34.41 3.39 22.71
CA GLU A 19 35.12 2.16 22.36
C GLU A 19 35.56 2.17 20.89
N PRO A 20 36.70 1.53 20.55
CA PRO A 20 37.13 1.37 19.17
C PRO A 20 36.22 0.38 18.42
N LEU A 21 36.16 0.52 17.10
CA LEU A 21 35.44 -0.42 16.23
C LEU A 21 35.96 -1.85 16.42
N SER A 22 35.04 -2.82 16.52
CA SER A 22 35.43 -4.22 16.55
C SER A 22 36.09 -4.65 15.23
N SER A 23 37.16 -5.43 15.31
CA SER A 23 37.81 -5.99 14.13
C SER A 23 36.92 -7.08 13.52
N SER A 24 36.11 -6.72 12.53
CA SER A 24 35.39 -7.69 11.72
C SER A 24 36.28 -8.22 10.59
N SER A 25 36.12 -9.48 10.22
CA SER A 25 36.86 -10.09 9.09
C SER A 25 36.50 -9.48 7.73
N GLY A 26 35.54 -8.54 7.67
CA GLY A 26 35.05 -7.88 6.46
C GLY A 26 34.35 -8.82 5.46
N ARG A 27 34.21 -10.11 5.78
CA ARG A 27 33.65 -11.11 4.87
C ARG A 27 32.15 -11.28 5.07
N SER A 28 31.38 -10.92 4.05
CA SER A 28 29.96 -11.26 3.96
C SER A 28 29.78 -12.76 3.69
N GLN A 29 28.94 -13.41 4.48
CA GLN A 29 28.59 -14.83 4.34
C GLN A 29 27.14 -14.97 3.86
N GLY A 30 26.97 -15.59 2.69
CA GLY A 30 25.67 -15.79 2.06
C GLY A 30 25.04 -14.51 1.52
N HIS A 31 23.71 -14.50 1.47
CA HIS A 31 22.89 -13.41 0.94
C HIS A 31 21.70 -13.15 1.85
N ALA A 32 21.29 -11.88 1.98
CA ALA A 32 20.09 -11.51 2.71
C ALA A 32 19.21 -10.58 1.87
N VAL A 33 17.91 -10.75 1.98
CA VAL A 33 16.89 -9.93 1.31
C VAL A 33 15.90 -9.45 2.36
N GLU A 34 15.62 -8.16 2.36
CA GLU A 34 14.63 -7.51 3.22
C GLU A 34 13.48 -6.99 2.36
N VAL A 35 12.25 -7.14 2.85
CA VAL A 35 11.07 -6.41 2.37
C VAL A 35 10.42 -5.64 3.51
N ARG A 36 9.79 -4.51 3.15
CA ARG A 36 9.01 -3.69 4.08
C ARG A 36 7.53 -3.90 3.84
N LEU A 37 6.88 -4.48 4.84
CA LEU A 37 5.43 -4.65 4.88
C LEU A 37 4.80 -3.34 5.35
N TYR A 38 4.03 -2.72 4.46
CA TYR A 38 3.35 -1.46 4.69
C TYR A 38 1.83 -1.63 4.71
N ALA A 39 1.17 -0.83 5.54
CA ALA A 39 -0.25 -0.52 5.43
C ALA A 39 -0.45 0.43 4.26
N GLU A 40 -0.43 -0.12 3.04
CA GLU A 40 -0.55 0.61 1.77
C GLU A 40 -1.42 -0.20 0.80
N ASP A 41 -2.13 0.48 -0.08
CA ASP A 41 -2.80 -0.19 -1.19
C ASP A 41 -1.75 -0.71 -2.20
N PRO A 42 -1.75 -2.01 -2.57
CA PRO A 42 -0.72 -2.58 -3.43
C PRO A 42 -0.78 -2.13 -4.89
N ARG A 43 -1.82 -1.39 -5.30
CA ARG A 43 -2.02 -0.87 -6.66
C ARG A 43 -1.70 0.62 -6.75
N THR A 44 -2.18 1.41 -5.78
CA THR A 44 -2.00 2.86 -5.76
C THR A 44 -0.82 3.30 -4.90
N PHE A 45 -0.31 2.42 -4.04
CA PHE A 45 0.71 2.70 -3.02
C PHE A 45 0.30 3.81 -2.03
N LEU A 46 -1.00 4.11 -1.95
CA LEU A 46 -1.52 5.06 -0.98
C LEU A 46 -1.52 4.43 0.43
N PRO A 47 -0.97 5.12 1.43
CA PRO A 47 -1.06 4.71 2.83
C PRO A 47 -2.49 4.43 3.29
N GLN A 48 -2.62 3.46 4.18
CA GLN A 48 -3.86 2.96 4.72
C GLN A 48 -3.79 3.09 6.24
N ALA A 49 -4.85 3.63 6.82
CA ALA A 49 -5.00 3.71 8.27
C ALA A 49 -6.08 2.72 8.72
N GLY A 50 -5.95 2.22 9.94
CA GLY A 50 -6.91 1.30 10.52
C GLY A 50 -6.31 0.42 11.61
N THR A 51 -7.17 -0.36 12.25
CA THR A 51 -6.78 -1.31 13.29
C THR A 51 -6.37 -2.63 12.66
N VAL A 52 -5.21 -3.15 13.07
CA VAL A 52 -4.75 -4.48 12.66
C VAL A 52 -5.53 -5.53 13.45
N SER A 53 -6.61 -6.06 12.88
CA SER A 53 -7.48 -7.02 13.56
C SER A 53 -6.84 -8.40 13.71
N ARG A 54 -5.87 -8.71 12.85
CA ARG A 54 -5.09 -9.94 12.94
C ARG A 54 -3.68 -9.71 12.40
N LEU A 55 -2.67 -10.19 13.14
CA LEU A 55 -1.28 -10.13 12.69
C LEU A 55 -0.59 -11.49 12.91
N GLN A 56 -0.39 -12.24 11.82
CA GLN A 56 0.40 -13.46 11.82
C GLN A 56 1.72 -13.21 11.07
N LEU A 57 2.82 -13.13 11.81
CA LEU A 57 4.16 -12.98 11.26
C LEU A 57 4.86 -14.35 11.15
N PRO A 58 5.77 -14.52 10.17
CA PRO A 58 6.46 -15.78 9.94
C PRO A 58 7.52 -16.03 11.02
N ARG A 59 7.88 -17.31 11.21
CA ARG A 59 8.91 -17.71 12.21
C ARG A 59 10.25 -18.11 11.58
N GLY A 60 10.27 -18.43 10.29
CA GLY A 60 11.45 -18.95 9.59
C GLY A 60 12.46 -17.89 9.14
N VAL A 61 12.18 -16.61 9.38
CA VAL A 61 13.01 -15.46 8.97
C VAL A 61 13.07 -14.45 10.11
N ARG A 62 14.03 -13.52 10.06
CA ARG A 62 14.04 -12.41 11.00
C ARG A 62 12.88 -11.47 10.68
N VAL A 63 12.18 -11.03 11.72
CA VAL A 63 11.09 -10.08 11.61
C VAL A 63 11.32 -8.96 12.62
N ASP A 64 11.41 -7.74 12.12
CA ASP A 64 11.48 -6.53 12.94
C ASP A 64 10.13 -5.80 12.77
N ALA A 65 9.23 -5.97 13.75
CA ALA A 65 7.89 -5.40 13.73
C ALA A 65 7.74 -4.28 14.76
N GLY A 66 7.04 -3.21 14.38
CA GLY A 66 6.71 -2.08 15.27
C GLY A 66 5.24 -2.04 15.69
N VAL A 67 4.45 -3.04 15.26
CA VAL A 67 2.99 -3.12 15.42
C VAL A 67 2.63 -4.54 15.88
N ALA A 68 1.62 -4.65 16.74
CA ALA A 68 1.02 -5.89 17.22
C ALA A 68 -0.43 -6.06 16.75
N GLU A 69 -0.98 -7.28 16.90
CA GLU A 69 -2.41 -7.49 16.71
C GLU A 69 -3.22 -6.63 17.70
N GLY A 70 -4.21 -5.90 17.19
CA GLY A 70 -5.02 -4.94 17.94
C GLY A 70 -4.54 -3.49 17.88
N ASP A 71 -3.31 -3.24 17.41
CA ASP A 71 -2.78 -1.88 17.30
C ASP A 71 -3.43 -1.11 16.14
N GLU A 72 -3.46 0.21 16.28
CA GLU A 72 -3.90 1.14 15.23
C GLU A 72 -2.70 1.66 14.42
N VAL A 73 -2.77 1.52 13.10
CA VAL A 73 -1.90 2.24 12.17
C VAL A 73 -2.58 3.56 11.83
N GLY A 74 -2.10 4.65 12.44
CA GLY A 74 -2.62 6.00 12.24
C GLY A 74 -1.93 6.77 11.11
N ILE A 75 -2.45 7.97 10.83
CA ILE A 75 -1.94 8.86 9.76
C ILE A 75 -0.72 9.70 10.17
N ALA A 76 -0.36 9.69 11.45
CA ALA A 76 0.67 10.57 12.01
C ALA A 76 2.10 10.02 11.84
N TYR A 77 2.25 8.74 11.49
CA TYR A 77 3.54 8.05 11.43
C TYR A 77 3.65 7.22 10.15
N ASP A 78 4.86 6.68 9.92
CA ASP A 78 5.15 5.73 8.84
C ASP A 78 4.19 4.52 8.86
N PRO A 79 3.51 4.17 7.74
CA PRO A 79 2.59 3.04 7.69
C PRO A 79 3.30 1.67 7.73
N MET A 80 4.59 1.63 8.05
CA MET A 80 5.36 0.39 8.09
C MET A 80 4.93 -0.47 9.28
N ILE A 81 4.50 -1.69 8.98
CA ILE A 81 4.07 -2.69 9.95
C ILE A 81 5.29 -3.48 10.43
N ALA A 82 6.07 -4.01 9.47
CA ALA A 82 7.20 -4.88 9.76
C ALA A 82 8.24 -4.91 8.63
N LYS A 83 9.47 -5.29 8.98
CA LYS A 83 10.50 -5.72 8.04
C LYS A 83 10.63 -7.23 8.12
N LEU A 84 10.57 -7.91 6.99
CA LEU A 84 10.80 -9.35 6.89
C LEU A 84 12.13 -9.56 6.19
N ILE A 85 13.07 -10.22 6.86
CA ILE A 85 14.45 -10.37 6.39
C ILE A 85 14.83 -11.85 6.35
N ALA A 86 14.98 -12.38 5.14
CA ALA A 86 15.48 -13.73 4.91
C ALA A 86 16.98 -13.72 4.64
N HIS A 87 17.67 -14.74 5.14
CA HIS A 87 19.07 -15.02 4.84
C HIS A 87 19.24 -16.45 4.36
N GLY A 88 20.15 -16.66 3.41
CA GLY A 88 20.48 -17.96 2.86
C GLY A 88 21.92 -17.99 2.35
N PRO A 89 22.48 -19.19 2.08
CA PRO A 89 23.83 -19.32 1.52
C PRO A 89 23.93 -18.76 0.09
N THR A 90 22.82 -18.77 -0.66
CA THR A 90 22.73 -18.18 -1.99
C THR A 90 21.62 -17.13 -2.05
N ARG A 91 21.68 -16.27 -3.08
CA ARG A 91 20.64 -15.29 -3.36
C ARG A 91 19.28 -15.95 -3.59
N ASP A 92 19.26 -17.02 -4.39
CA ASP A 92 18.03 -17.75 -4.69
C ASP A 92 17.41 -18.39 -3.45
N GLU A 93 18.23 -18.96 -2.57
CA GLU A 93 17.73 -19.51 -1.30
C GLU A 93 17.18 -18.44 -0.37
N ALA A 94 17.82 -17.25 -0.30
CA ALA A 94 17.29 -16.13 0.47
C ALA A 94 15.92 -15.68 -0.07
N PHE A 95 15.76 -15.56 -1.40
CA PHE A 95 14.47 -15.23 -2.03
C PHE A 95 13.41 -16.32 -1.80
N SER A 96 13.77 -17.60 -1.91
CA SER A 96 12.82 -18.70 -1.66
C SER A 96 12.33 -18.70 -0.22
N ARG A 97 13.23 -18.55 0.76
CA ARG A 97 12.85 -18.43 2.18
C ARG A 97 11.98 -17.21 2.44
N LEU A 98 12.26 -16.09 1.77
CA LEU A 98 11.43 -14.90 1.90
C LEU A 98 10.03 -15.08 1.30
N ALA A 99 9.94 -15.79 0.16
CA ALA A 99 8.67 -16.12 -0.45
C ALA A 99 7.80 -17.00 0.46
N ASP A 100 8.40 -18.02 1.09
CA ASP A 100 7.72 -18.87 2.07
C ASP A 100 7.24 -18.05 3.29
N ALA A 101 8.10 -17.18 3.82
CA ALA A 101 7.76 -16.29 4.92
C ALA A 101 6.60 -15.33 4.58
N LEU A 102 6.59 -14.76 3.37
CA LEU A 102 5.49 -13.91 2.89
C LEU A 102 4.19 -14.71 2.66
N ALA A 103 4.27 -15.99 2.30
CA ALA A 103 3.11 -16.87 2.17
C ALA A 103 2.47 -17.18 3.54
N GLU A 104 3.29 -17.37 4.59
CA GLU A 104 2.83 -17.56 5.97
C GLU A 104 2.23 -16.29 6.59
N THR A 105 2.68 -15.12 6.14
CA THR A 105 2.29 -13.82 6.70
C THR A 105 0.79 -13.54 6.46
N ARG A 106 0.08 -13.09 7.50
CA ARG A 106 -1.31 -12.59 7.38
C ARG A 106 -1.47 -11.28 8.12
N VAL A 107 -2.11 -10.33 7.46
CA VAL A 107 -2.55 -9.06 8.05
C VAL A 107 -4.01 -8.88 7.68
N GLU A 108 -4.87 -8.65 8.68
CA GLU A 108 -6.28 -8.36 8.50
C GLU A 108 -6.62 -7.03 9.20
N GLY A 109 -7.69 -6.36 8.77
CA GLY A 109 -8.16 -5.10 9.36
C GLY A 109 -7.60 -3.83 8.70
N VAL A 110 -6.45 -3.93 8.03
CA VAL A 110 -5.88 -2.85 7.20
C VAL A 110 -5.42 -3.39 5.85
N THR A 111 -5.59 -2.60 4.79
CA THR A 111 -5.06 -2.92 3.46
C THR A 111 -3.54 -2.82 3.48
N THR A 112 -2.84 -3.78 2.85
CA THR A 112 -1.37 -3.84 2.87
C THR A 112 -0.77 -4.12 1.50
N ASN A 113 0.52 -3.76 1.35
CA ASN A 113 1.31 -4.08 0.17
C ASN A 113 1.72 -5.57 0.09
N LEU A 114 1.26 -6.42 1.02
CA LEU A 114 1.62 -7.84 1.09
C LEU A 114 1.40 -8.62 -0.23
N PRO A 115 0.28 -8.44 -0.97
CA PRO A 115 0.11 -9.10 -2.27
C PRO A 115 1.15 -8.67 -3.30
N PHE A 116 1.52 -7.38 -3.29
CA PHE A 116 2.58 -6.85 -4.14
C PHE A 116 3.94 -7.46 -3.79
N LEU A 117 4.29 -7.56 -2.51
CA LEU A 117 5.55 -8.18 -2.06
C LEU A 117 5.64 -9.65 -2.50
N ARG A 118 4.55 -10.41 -2.39
CA ARG A 118 4.48 -11.81 -2.85
C ARG A 118 4.74 -11.94 -4.35
N TRP A 119 4.23 -11.02 -5.16
CA TRP A 119 4.53 -10.95 -6.58
C TRP A 119 5.99 -10.56 -6.83
N LEU A 120 6.47 -9.53 -6.15
CA LEU A 120 7.79 -8.93 -6.35
C LEU A 120 8.93 -9.93 -6.10
N VAL A 121 8.91 -10.64 -4.97
CA VAL A 121 9.97 -11.61 -4.63
C VAL A 121 10.04 -12.80 -5.59
N MET A 122 8.96 -13.06 -6.33
CA MET A 122 8.88 -14.10 -7.34
C MET A 122 9.22 -13.62 -8.74
N HIS A 123 9.41 -12.31 -8.96
CA HIS A 123 9.60 -11.77 -10.29
C HIS A 123 10.94 -12.20 -10.91
N PRO A 124 10.98 -12.75 -12.14
CA PRO A 124 12.20 -13.31 -12.74
C PRO A 124 13.35 -12.32 -12.85
N VAL A 125 13.07 -11.07 -13.27
CA VAL A 125 14.08 -9.99 -13.40
C VAL A 125 14.68 -9.63 -12.04
N LEU A 126 13.86 -9.65 -10.98
CA LEU A 126 14.36 -9.42 -9.63
C LEU A 126 15.23 -10.61 -9.19
N ARG A 127 14.81 -11.86 -9.43
CA ARG A 127 15.56 -13.07 -9.07
C ARG A 127 16.84 -13.28 -9.88
N SER A 128 16.92 -12.80 -11.12
CA SER A 128 18.16 -12.81 -11.91
C SER A 128 19.15 -11.70 -11.51
N GLY A 129 18.72 -10.74 -10.68
CA GLY A 129 19.55 -9.60 -10.28
C GLY A 129 19.67 -8.51 -11.34
N GLN A 130 18.76 -8.49 -12.32
CA GLN A 130 18.78 -7.55 -13.45
C GLN A 130 17.85 -6.34 -13.24
N ALA A 131 17.16 -6.26 -12.09
CA ALA A 131 16.27 -5.13 -11.79
C ALA A 131 17.05 -3.80 -11.73
N THR A 132 16.52 -2.80 -12.43
CA THR A 132 17.02 -1.42 -12.40
C THR A 132 16.18 -0.59 -11.42
N THR A 133 16.55 0.68 -11.21
CA THR A 133 15.70 1.63 -10.44
C THR A 133 14.41 2.00 -11.18
N ALA A 134 14.30 1.72 -12.49
CA ALA A 134 13.09 1.91 -13.28
C ALA A 134 12.19 0.66 -13.28
N PHE A 135 12.57 -0.41 -12.57
CA PHE A 135 11.91 -1.72 -12.60
C PHE A 135 10.39 -1.65 -12.44
N LEU A 136 9.87 -0.89 -11.47
CA LEU A 136 8.42 -0.81 -11.24
C LEU A 136 7.67 -0.01 -12.32
N THR A 137 8.36 0.86 -13.05
CA THR A 137 7.82 1.55 -14.23
C THR A 137 7.79 0.63 -15.44
N GLU A 138 8.84 -0.16 -15.63
CA GLU A 138 8.99 -1.13 -16.73
C GLU A 138 8.11 -2.37 -16.53
N HIS A 139 7.88 -2.76 -15.28
CA HIS A 139 7.12 -3.93 -14.85
C HIS A 139 6.04 -3.52 -13.84
N PRO A 140 5.00 -2.79 -14.27
CA PRO A 140 3.95 -2.33 -13.36
C PRO A 140 3.29 -3.53 -12.66
N PRO A 141 3.28 -3.55 -11.31
CA PRO A 141 2.69 -4.65 -10.57
C PRO A 141 1.18 -4.70 -10.77
N LEU A 142 0.61 -5.91 -10.72
CA LEU A 142 -0.84 -6.12 -10.70
C LEU A 142 -1.56 -5.44 -11.88
N SER A 143 -1.13 -5.73 -13.12
CA SER A 143 -2.05 -5.71 -14.26
C SER A 143 -3.35 -6.42 -13.84
N GLU A 144 -4.49 -5.86 -14.23
CA GLU A 144 -5.83 -6.36 -13.84
C GLU A 144 -5.80 -7.88 -13.79
N PRO A 145 -6.15 -8.50 -12.65
CA PRO A 145 -6.08 -9.95 -12.56
C PRO A 145 -6.89 -10.50 -13.74
N PRO A 146 -6.34 -11.39 -14.58
CA PRO A 146 -7.18 -12.09 -15.53
C PRO A 146 -8.30 -12.70 -14.70
N LEU A 147 -9.55 -12.52 -15.15
CA LEU A 147 -10.72 -13.17 -14.56
C LEU A 147 -10.40 -14.66 -14.39
N ARG A 148 -9.97 -15.04 -13.18
CA ARG A 148 -9.76 -16.44 -12.86
C ARG A 148 -11.14 -16.97 -12.55
N LEU A 149 -11.72 -17.65 -13.54
CA LEU A 149 -12.77 -18.59 -13.24
C LEU A 149 -12.24 -19.51 -12.13
N PRO A 150 -12.98 -19.64 -11.01
CA PRO A 150 -12.54 -20.48 -9.91
C PRO A 150 -12.18 -21.89 -10.39
N SER A 151 -11.21 -22.54 -9.73
CA SER A 151 -10.78 -23.91 -10.10
C SER A 151 -11.97 -24.88 -10.12
N VAL A 152 -11.84 -26.01 -10.82
CA VAL A 152 -12.92 -26.99 -11.11
C VAL A 152 -13.76 -27.45 -9.89
N VAL A 153 -13.31 -27.18 -8.67
CA VAL A 153 -14.02 -27.34 -7.40
C VAL A 153 -15.39 -26.63 -7.37
N TRP A 154 -15.63 -25.66 -8.25
CA TRP A 154 -16.91 -24.94 -8.35
C TRP A 154 -17.90 -25.50 -9.39
N ARG A 155 -17.66 -26.70 -9.95
CA ARG A 155 -18.64 -27.40 -10.82
C ARG A 155 -19.69 -28.21 -10.05
N GLY A 156 -19.67 -28.17 -8.71
CA GLY A 156 -20.72 -28.73 -7.85
C GLY A 156 -21.67 -27.65 -7.33
N ALA A 157 -22.94 -28.01 -7.13
CA ALA A 157 -23.93 -27.11 -6.51
C ALA A 157 -23.55 -26.84 -5.05
N TRP A 158 -23.17 -25.61 -4.72
CA TRP A 158 -23.01 -25.14 -3.36
C TRP A 158 -24.17 -24.22 -3.00
N ARG A 159 -24.75 -24.43 -1.81
CA ARG A 159 -25.76 -23.55 -1.23
C ARG A 159 -25.12 -22.75 -0.09
N LEU A 160 -25.00 -21.44 -0.29
CA LEU A 160 -24.79 -20.48 0.78
C LEU A 160 -26.15 -19.80 1.02
N ASN A 161 -26.69 -19.92 2.23
CA ASN A 161 -27.75 -19.13 2.86
C ASN A 161 -28.63 -20.00 3.78
N LEU A 162 -28.64 -19.63 5.05
CA LEU A 162 -29.69 -19.90 6.05
C LEU A 162 -31.09 -19.58 5.48
N PRO A 163 -32.18 -20.08 6.11
CA PRO A 163 -33.54 -19.73 5.70
C PRO A 163 -33.73 -18.19 5.62
N PRO A 164 -34.45 -17.70 4.60
CA PRO A 164 -34.60 -16.27 4.34
C PRO A 164 -35.27 -15.57 5.52
N ALA A 165 -34.79 -14.36 5.85
CA ALA A 165 -35.48 -13.48 6.80
C ALA A 165 -36.90 -13.16 6.29
N ALA A 166 -37.86 -13.03 7.21
CA ALA A 166 -39.21 -12.63 6.85
C ALA A 166 -39.20 -11.29 6.08
N PRO A 167 -39.96 -11.16 4.99
CA PRO A 167 -39.95 -9.96 4.17
C PRO A 167 -40.39 -8.75 5.00
N ILE A 168 -39.56 -7.69 4.98
CA ILE A 168 -39.91 -6.38 5.52
C ILE A 168 -40.98 -5.78 4.59
N ALA A 169 -42.02 -5.17 5.16
CA ALA A 169 -43.04 -4.48 4.39
C ALA A 169 -42.39 -3.48 3.42
N ALA A 170 -42.87 -3.44 2.18
CA ALA A 170 -42.34 -2.53 1.16
C ALA A 170 -42.38 -1.08 1.70
N PRO A 171 -41.26 -0.34 1.64
CA PRO A 171 -41.26 1.05 2.06
C PRO A 171 -42.23 1.85 1.19
N ASP A 172 -42.95 2.78 1.82
CA ASP A 172 -43.86 3.69 1.16
C ASP A 172 -43.12 4.49 0.08
N ILE A 173 -43.57 4.33 -1.17
CA ILE A 173 -42.96 4.91 -2.35
C ILE A 173 -43.05 6.45 -2.29
N ASP A 174 -44.08 6.99 -1.64
CA ASP A 174 -44.27 8.43 -1.47
C ASP A 174 -43.34 9.01 -0.38
N ALA A 175 -42.92 8.20 0.59
CA ALA A 175 -41.90 8.60 1.57
C ALA A 175 -40.47 8.54 1.01
N ALA A 176 -40.20 7.58 0.11
CA ALA A 176 -38.91 7.43 -0.56
C ALA A 176 -38.68 8.48 -1.67
N ALA A 177 -39.74 9.05 -2.26
CA ALA A 177 -39.64 10.11 -3.26
C ALA A 177 -39.18 11.48 -2.69
N HIS A 178 -39.08 11.62 -1.36
CA HIS A 178 -38.55 12.82 -0.70
C HIS A 178 -37.23 12.59 0.05
N ALA A 179 -36.65 11.38 -0.03
CA ALA A 179 -35.36 11.06 0.54
C ALA A 179 -34.47 10.40 -0.52
N HIS A 180 -33.53 11.19 -1.06
CA HIS A 180 -32.52 10.84 -2.08
C HIS A 180 -32.91 11.06 -3.55
N VAL A 181 -33.19 12.31 -3.90
CA VAL A 181 -32.75 12.84 -5.21
C VAL A 181 -31.41 13.52 -4.98
N GLY A 182 -30.35 12.88 -5.46
CA GLY A 182 -28.98 13.38 -5.40
C GLY A 182 -28.05 12.51 -6.22
N ALA A 183 -28.37 12.31 -7.50
CA ALA A 183 -27.35 11.99 -8.48
C ALA A 183 -26.40 13.19 -8.53
N SER A 184 -25.29 13.16 -7.80
CA SER A 184 -24.26 14.18 -7.94
C SER A 184 -23.52 13.93 -9.24
N THR A 185 -23.90 14.66 -10.28
CA THR A 185 -23.14 14.88 -11.52
C THR A 185 -21.83 15.66 -11.27
N GLU A 186 -21.30 15.63 -10.05
CA GLU A 186 -20.10 16.34 -9.61
C GLU A 186 -19.23 15.33 -8.84
N SER A 187 -18.01 15.10 -9.33
CA SER A 187 -17.04 14.24 -8.65
C SER A 187 -16.08 15.12 -7.88
N THR A 188 -16.18 15.08 -6.55
CA THR A 188 -15.29 15.80 -5.66
C THR A 188 -14.08 14.94 -5.35
N LEU A 189 -12.89 15.40 -5.72
CA LEU A 189 -11.63 14.77 -5.34
C LEU A 189 -11.17 15.30 -3.99
N VAL A 190 -10.85 14.38 -3.09
CA VAL A 190 -10.40 14.69 -1.72
C VAL A 190 -8.97 14.24 -1.50
N ALA A 191 -8.29 14.83 -0.52
CA ALA A 191 -6.95 14.46 -0.11
C ALA A 191 -6.99 13.04 0.49
N PRO A 192 -6.29 12.05 -0.09
CA PRO A 192 -6.32 10.68 0.43
C PRO A 192 -5.61 10.56 1.79
N MET A 193 -4.74 11.52 2.10
CA MET A 193 -3.95 11.57 3.33
C MET A 193 -3.59 13.03 3.67
N PRO A 194 -3.31 13.35 4.94
CA PRO A 194 -2.77 14.65 5.30
C PRO A 194 -1.43 14.90 4.61
N GLY A 195 -1.25 16.09 4.05
CA GLY A 195 -0.05 16.43 3.29
C GLY A 195 0.07 17.90 2.99
N THR A 196 1.13 18.27 2.29
CA THR A 196 1.35 19.61 1.75
C THR A 196 1.15 19.57 0.25
N VAL A 197 0.36 20.47 -0.31
CA VAL A 197 0.24 20.63 -1.76
C VAL A 197 1.53 21.23 -2.28
N ILE A 198 2.33 20.48 -3.03
CA ILE A 198 3.60 20.99 -3.54
C ILE A 198 3.45 21.63 -4.91
N ARG A 199 2.50 21.15 -5.72
CA ARG A 199 2.25 21.65 -7.08
C ARG A 199 0.79 21.53 -7.46
N VAL A 200 0.24 22.56 -8.10
CA VAL A 200 -1.09 22.53 -8.73
C VAL A 200 -0.90 22.63 -10.25
N LEU A 201 -1.42 21.66 -11.00
CA LEU A 201 -1.15 21.49 -12.43
C LEU A 201 -2.32 21.91 -13.33
N VAL A 202 -3.46 22.26 -12.74
CA VAL A 202 -4.69 22.63 -13.46
C VAL A 202 -5.33 23.86 -12.84
N ALA A 203 -6.08 24.59 -13.65
CA ALA A 203 -6.91 25.71 -13.22
C ALA A 203 -8.41 25.38 -13.41
N ALA A 204 -9.26 26.15 -12.73
CA ALA A 204 -10.70 26.09 -12.97
C ALA A 204 -11.02 26.44 -14.43
N GLY A 205 -11.78 25.57 -15.10
CA GLY A 205 -12.14 25.67 -16.51
C GLY A 205 -11.37 24.71 -17.43
N ASP A 206 -10.27 24.12 -16.98
CA ASP A 206 -9.43 23.24 -17.80
C ASP A 206 -10.15 21.93 -18.15
N LEU A 207 -9.96 21.45 -19.38
CA LEU A 207 -10.32 20.09 -19.77
C LEU A 207 -9.18 19.15 -19.43
N VAL A 208 -9.49 18.06 -18.73
CA VAL A 208 -8.52 17.06 -18.29
C VAL A 208 -8.84 15.69 -18.86
N GLU A 209 -7.82 14.97 -19.28
CA GLU A 209 -7.93 13.59 -19.75
C GLU A 209 -7.94 12.59 -18.56
N PRO A 210 -8.48 11.37 -18.73
CA PRO A 210 -8.34 10.33 -17.73
C PRO A 210 -6.87 10.11 -17.36
N ARG A 211 -6.60 9.99 -16.06
CA ARG A 211 -5.26 9.82 -15.46
C ARG A 211 -4.32 11.03 -15.59
N GLN A 212 -4.77 12.15 -16.14
CA GLN A 212 -4.00 13.39 -16.14
C GLN A 212 -3.78 13.89 -14.70
N HIS A 213 -2.55 14.27 -14.37
CA HIS A 213 -2.23 14.77 -13.04
C HIS A 213 -2.83 16.17 -12.84
N LEU A 214 -3.54 16.35 -11.74
CA LEU A 214 -4.21 17.60 -11.37
C LEU A 214 -3.40 18.41 -10.37
N LEU A 215 -2.81 17.74 -9.39
CA LEU A 215 -1.91 18.34 -8.40
C LEU A 215 -1.01 17.26 -7.80
N VAL A 216 -0.01 17.67 -7.03
CA VAL A 216 0.90 16.77 -6.33
C VAL A 216 0.90 17.12 -4.84
N LEU A 217 0.72 16.11 -4.01
CA LEU A 217 0.83 16.20 -2.55
C LEU A 217 2.18 15.66 -2.11
N GLU A 218 2.82 16.32 -1.15
CA GLU A 218 3.90 15.74 -0.36
C GLU A 218 3.34 15.30 0.97
N ALA A 219 3.48 14.01 1.26
CA ALA A 219 3.27 13.48 2.59
C ALA A 219 4.38 12.47 2.86
N MET A 220 4.88 12.45 4.10
CA MET A 220 5.84 11.43 4.51
C MET A 220 7.14 11.42 3.68
N LYS A 221 7.57 12.59 3.17
CA LYS A 221 8.72 12.78 2.26
C LYS A 221 8.55 12.11 0.88
N MET A 222 7.31 11.78 0.51
CA MET A 222 6.96 11.17 -0.77
C MET A 222 6.00 12.08 -1.53
N GLU A 223 6.27 12.26 -2.82
CA GLU A 223 5.38 12.98 -3.73
C GLU A 223 4.32 12.02 -4.28
N THR A 224 3.05 12.36 -4.08
CA THR A 224 1.90 11.59 -4.53
C THR A 224 1.09 12.43 -5.52
N PRO A 225 1.12 12.12 -6.82
CA PRO A 225 0.29 12.80 -7.80
C PRO A 225 -1.18 12.42 -7.64
N ILE A 226 -2.06 13.42 -7.61
CA ILE A 226 -3.51 13.22 -7.66
C ILE A 226 -3.94 13.35 -9.12
N ALA A 227 -4.49 12.27 -9.67
CA ALA A 227 -4.86 12.15 -11.08
C ALA A 227 -6.38 12.17 -11.28
N ALA A 228 -6.82 12.67 -12.44
CA ALA A 228 -8.21 12.65 -12.84
C ALA A 228 -8.71 11.19 -13.02
N PRO A 229 -9.82 10.78 -12.39
CA PRO A 229 -10.34 9.42 -12.53
C PRO A 229 -10.94 9.15 -13.93
N PHE A 230 -11.38 10.20 -14.62
CA PHE A 230 -11.99 10.17 -15.96
C PHE A 230 -11.80 11.53 -16.64
N GLY A 231 -12.16 11.61 -17.93
CA GLY A 231 -12.09 12.85 -18.69
C GLY A 231 -13.17 13.82 -18.23
N ALA A 232 -12.80 15.04 -17.84
CA ALA A 232 -13.70 15.98 -17.18
C ALA A 232 -13.28 17.43 -17.41
N LYS A 233 -14.14 18.38 -17.04
CA LYS A 233 -13.78 19.79 -16.90
C LYS A 233 -13.57 20.12 -15.42
N VAL A 234 -12.51 20.86 -15.10
CA VAL A 234 -12.22 21.30 -13.74
C VAL A 234 -13.21 22.40 -13.37
N LYS A 235 -14.10 22.13 -12.42
CA LYS A 235 -15.08 23.09 -11.94
C LYS A 235 -14.43 24.09 -10.99
N ALA A 236 -13.68 23.60 -10.01
CA ALA A 236 -12.98 24.42 -9.03
C ALA A 236 -11.75 23.71 -8.47
N VAL A 237 -10.72 24.48 -8.10
CA VAL A 237 -9.56 24.03 -7.34
C VAL A 237 -9.60 24.74 -5.99
N HIS A 238 -9.61 23.97 -4.90
CA HIS A 238 -9.83 24.48 -3.53
C HIS A 238 -8.54 24.65 -2.73
N VAL A 239 -7.39 24.42 -3.36
CA VAL A 239 -6.09 24.42 -2.70
C VAL A 239 -5.06 25.17 -3.53
N GLU A 240 -4.07 25.73 -2.83
CA GLU A 240 -2.95 26.45 -3.43
C GLU A 240 -1.63 25.73 -3.13
N GLU A 241 -0.59 26.00 -3.92
CA GLU A 241 0.75 25.50 -3.65
C GLU A 241 1.26 25.98 -2.28
N GLY A 242 1.86 25.08 -1.52
CA GLY A 242 2.29 25.28 -0.14
C GLY A 242 1.19 25.04 0.92
N ALA A 243 -0.07 24.84 0.54
CA ALA A 243 -1.16 24.62 1.49
C ALA A 243 -1.02 23.26 2.20
N ARG A 244 -1.24 23.24 3.52
CA ARG A 244 -1.38 22.01 4.29
C ARG A 244 -2.84 21.56 4.29
N VAL A 245 -3.08 20.32 3.91
CA VAL A 245 -4.41 19.72 3.82
C VAL A 245 -4.51 18.52 4.76
N ALA A 246 -5.68 18.35 5.38
CA ALA A 246 -6.01 17.15 6.16
C ALA A 246 -6.51 16.03 5.23
N GLY A 247 -6.45 14.78 5.68
CA GLY A 247 -7.09 13.67 4.97
C GLY A 247 -8.60 13.90 4.86
N GLY A 248 -9.17 13.65 3.68
CA GLY A 248 -10.57 13.91 3.37
C GLY A 248 -10.90 15.36 2.99
N ALA A 249 -9.94 16.29 3.04
CA ALA A 249 -10.16 17.67 2.60
C ALA A 249 -10.42 17.72 1.09
N VAL A 250 -11.38 18.53 0.66
CA VAL A 250 -11.70 18.71 -0.76
C VAL A 250 -10.54 19.42 -1.47
N LEU A 251 -10.11 18.86 -2.60
CA LEU A 251 -9.00 19.37 -3.39
C LEU A 251 -9.48 20.00 -4.70
N VAL A 252 -10.23 19.24 -5.50
CA VAL A 252 -10.67 19.62 -6.85
C VAL A 252 -12.09 19.12 -7.05
N GLU A 253 -12.95 19.96 -7.62
CA GLU A 253 -14.26 19.56 -8.13
C GLU A 253 -14.18 19.36 -9.63
N LEU A 254 -14.71 18.24 -10.12
CA LEU A 254 -14.80 17.91 -11.53
C LEU A 254 -16.27 17.86 -11.96
N GLU A 255 -16.57 18.46 -13.10
CA GLU A 255 -17.83 18.29 -13.82
C GLU A 255 -17.59 17.39 -15.05
N PRO A 256 -18.51 16.45 -15.38
CA PRO A 256 -18.45 15.66 -16.60
C PRO A 256 -18.35 16.58 -17.82
N GLY A 257 -17.36 16.34 -18.67
CA GLY A 257 -17.16 17.05 -19.94
C GLY A 257 -18.01 16.51 -21.07
#